data_AF-A0A8J5B4G8-F1
#
_entry.id   AF-A0A8J5B4G8-F1
#
_cell.length_a   1.000
_cell.length_b   1.000
_cell.length_c   1.000
_cell.angle_alpha   90.00
_cell.angle_beta   90.00
_cell.angle_gamma   90.00
#
_symmetry.space_group_name_H-M   'P 1'
#
loop_
_entity.id
_entity.type
_entity.pdbx_description
1 polymer ?
#
loop_
_entity_poly.entity_id
_entity_poly.type
_entity_poly.pdbx_seq_one_letter_code
_entity_poly.pdbx_strand_id
1 'polypeptide(L)'
;MPEFLPPPNCDMSSYTYSDQEGPIELSGVITYLKIQLNRLGALARYYDVRHLQYDQMEEPARTDLGEIARKIIVVGESLIDALGSEHPMTEQLCKMTQMVGQNVMSL
;
A
#
# COMPACT_ATOMS: atom_id res chain seq x y z
N MET A 1 44.51 -11.40 -37.18
CA MET A 1 43.14 -11.38 -36.64
C MET A 1 43.28 -11.38 -35.12
N PRO A 2 42.88 -10.32 -34.40
CA PRO A 2 42.86 -10.34 -32.94
C PRO A 2 41.65 -11.13 -32.42
N GLU A 3 41.91 -12.06 -31.51
CA GLU A 3 40.93 -12.86 -30.79
C GLU A 3 40.06 -11.96 -29.90
N PHE A 4 38.75 -11.94 -30.18
CA PHE A 4 37.78 -11.25 -29.34
C PHE A 4 37.20 -12.27 -28.35
N LEU A 5 37.60 -12.15 -27.08
CA LEU A 5 37.08 -12.96 -25.98
C LEU A 5 35.56 -12.73 -25.84
N PRO A 6 34.76 -13.80 -25.67
CA PRO A 6 33.34 -13.66 -25.37
C PRO A 6 33.17 -12.99 -23.98
N PRO A 7 32.24 -12.03 -23.82
CA PRO A 7 31.93 -11.49 -22.51
C PRO A 7 31.44 -12.63 -21.59
N PRO A 8 31.86 -12.62 -20.32
CA PRO A 8 31.62 -13.71 -19.40
C PRO A 8 30.12 -13.81 -19.14
N ASN A 9 29.60 -15.04 -19.19
CA ASN A 9 28.36 -15.50 -18.59
C ASN A 9 27.34 -14.38 -18.28
N CYS A 10 26.43 -14.13 -19.23
CA CYS A 10 25.07 -13.74 -18.84
C CYS A 10 24.42 -14.96 -18.19
N ASP A 11 24.85 -15.26 -16.96
CA ASP A 11 24.16 -16.14 -16.05
C ASP A 11 22.83 -15.46 -15.74
N MET A 12 21.82 -15.84 -16.50
CA MET A 12 20.41 -15.60 -16.25
C MET A 12 19.98 -16.51 -15.09
N SER A 13 20.63 -16.34 -13.94
CA SER A 13 20.65 -17.30 -12.83
C SER A 13 20.83 -16.57 -11.49
N SER A 14 19.95 -15.62 -11.16
CA SER A 14 19.57 -15.22 -9.78
C SER A 14 18.88 -13.86 -9.73
N TYR A 15 17.71 -13.72 -10.37
CA TYR A 15 16.63 -13.11 -9.61
C TYR A 15 16.12 -14.20 -8.68
N THR A 16 16.91 -14.53 -7.66
CA THR A 16 16.34 -14.92 -6.39
C THR A 16 15.32 -13.84 -6.10
N TYR A 17 14.03 -14.17 -6.20
CA TYR A 17 13.07 -13.67 -5.25
C TYR A 17 13.71 -13.99 -3.91
N SER A 18 14.47 -13.03 -3.39
CA SER A 18 14.89 -13.08 -2.02
C SER A 18 13.56 -13.07 -1.29
N ASP A 19 13.15 -14.24 -0.81
CA ASP A 19 12.35 -14.37 0.38
C ASP A 19 13.08 -13.55 1.44
N GLN A 20 12.85 -12.23 1.41
CA GLN A 20 13.13 -11.36 2.54
C GLN A 20 12.07 -11.71 3.58
N GLU A 21 12.13 -12.94 4.11
CA GLU A 21 11.67 -13.29 5.44
C GLU A 21 12.63 -12.70 6.49
N GLY A 22 13.09 -11.47 6.26
CA GLY A 22 13.58 -10.63 7.34
C GLY A 22 12.37 -10.13 8.13
N PRO A 23 12.53 -9.81 9.42
CA PRO A 23 11.45 -9.17 10.17
C PRO A 23 11.02 -7.92 9.38
N ILE A 24 9.76 -7.90 8.96
CA ILE A 24 9.20 -6.76 8.24
C ILE A 24 9.37 -5.55 9.14
N GLU A 25 10.17 -4.57 8.72
CA GLU A 25 10.39 -3.37 9.49
C GLU A 25 9.08 -2.60 9.62
N LEU A 26 8.54 -2.56 10.84
CA LEU A 26 7.26 -1.92 11.15
C LEU A 26 7.23 -0.46 10.68
N SER A 27 8.36 0.24 10.77
CA SER A 27 8.56 1.60 10.26
C SER A 27 8.36 1.70 8.74
N GLY A 28 8.84 0.72 7.99
CA GLY A 28 8.67 0.62 6.53
C GLY A 28 7.22 0.42 6.14
N VAL A 29 6.50 -0.46 6.84
CA VAL A 29 5.08 -0.71 6.58
C VAL A 29 4.23 0.51 6.92
N ILE A 30 4.53 1.19 8.03
CA ILE A 30 3.80 2.42 8.40
C ILE A 30 4.05 3.53 7.39
N THR A 31 5.29 3.66 6.91
CA THR A 31 5.61 4.61 5.83
C THR A 31 4.85 4.27 4.56
N TYR A 32 4.78 2.99 4.19
CA TYR A 32 3.99 2.51 3.07
C TYR A 32 2.51 2.87 3.22
N LEU A 33 1.90 2.59 4.37
CA LEU A 33 0.50 2.91 4.65
C LEU A 33 0.22 4.41 4.57
N LYS A 34 1.13 5.26 5.05
CA LYS A 34 1.00 6.73 4.94
C LYS A 34 1.04 7.18 3.49
N ILE A 35 1.92 6.61 2.67
CA ILE A 35 1.98 6.91 1.23
C ILE A 35 0.67 6.50 0.55
N GLN A 36 0.13 5.31 0.85
CA GLN A 36 -1.14 4.87 0.29
C GLN A 36 -2.30 5.76 0.73
N LEU A 37 -2.36 6.18 2.00
CA LEU A 37 -3.40 7.08 2.49
C LEU A 37 -3.35 8.46 1.80
N ASN A 38 -2.14 8.99 1.58
CA ASN A 38 -1.96 10.23 0.81
C ASN A 38 -2.40 10.07 -0.65
N ARG A 39 -2.04 8.95 -1.28
CA ARG A 39 -2.48 8.62 -2.65
C ARG A 39 -4.00 8.52 -2.73
N LEU A 40 -4.63 7.87 -1.75
CA LEU A 40 -6.07 7.75 -1.63
C LEU A 40 -6.75 9.11 -1.53
N GLY A 41 -6.26 9.99 -0.66
CA GLY A 41 -6.80 11.35 -0.51
C GLY A 41 -6.60 12.21 -1.77
N ALA A 42 -5.49 12.03 -2.49
CA ALA A 42 -5.23 12.72 -3.75
C ALA A 42 -6.17 12.26 -4.86
N LEU A 43 -6.35 10.94 -5.02
CA LEU A 43 -7.29 10.36 -5.98
C LEU A 43 -8.74 10.73 -5.62
N ALA A 44 -9.08 10.73 -4.35
CA ALA A 44 -10.42 11.11 -3.90
C ALA A 44 -10.77 12.57 -4.24
N ARG A 45 -9.77 13.47 -4.20
CA ARG A 45 -9.96 14.86 -4.68
C ARG A 45 -10.01 14.94 -6.20
N TYR A 46 -9.17 14.16 -6.90
CA TYR A 46 -9.12 14.14 -8.36
C TYR A 46 -10.45 13.69 -8.97
N TYR A 47 -11.07 12.65 -8.41
CA TYR A 47 -12.36 12.12 -8.86
C TYR A 47 -13.58 12.81 -8.23
N ASP A 48 -13.35 13.86 -7.44
CA ASP A 48 -14.39 14.61 -6.72
C ASP A 48 -15.37 13.74 -5.92
N VAL A 49 -14.80 12.77 -5.18
CA VAL A 49 -15.52 11.78 -4.35
C VAL A 49 -16.40 12.40 -3.26
N ARG A 50 -16.19 13.69 -2.94
CA ARG A 50 -17.05 14.40 -1.98
C ARG A 50 -18.43 14.72 -2.54
N HIS A 51 -18.57 14.78 -3.85
CA HIS A 51 -19.83 15.11 -4.54
C HIS A 51 -20.44 13.91 -5.27
N LEU A 52 -19.69 12.82 -5.45
CA LEU A 52 -20.14 11.57 -6.05
C LEU A 52 -20.05 10.44 -5.01
N GLN A 53 -21.15 9.72 -4.77
CA GLN A 53 -21.07 8.50 -3.96
C GLN A 53 -20.17 7.47 -4.66
N TYR A 54 -19.41 6.68 -3.89
CA TYR A 54 -18.50 5.66 -4.44
C TYR A 54 -19.18 4.72 -5.46
N ASP A 55 -20.44 4.34 -5.21
CA ASP A 55 -21.21 3.48 -6.11
C ASP A 55 -21.64 4.16 -7.42
N GLN A 56 -21.61 5.49 -7.45
CA GLN A 56 -21.92 6.34 -8.60
C GLN A 56 -20.68 6.67 -9.44
N MET A 57 -19.49 6.26 -9.01
CA MET A 57 -18.26 6.48 -9.75
C MET A 57 -18.15 5.52 -10.94
N GLU A 58 -17.70 6.05 -12.06
CA GLU A 58 -17.33 5.25 -13.23
C GLU A 58 -16.06 4.43 -12.93
N GLU A 59 -15.94 3.26 -13.54
CA GLU A 59 -14.63 2.60 -13.61
C GLU A 59 -13.75 3.39 -14.59
N PRO A 60 -12.47 3.70 -14.27
CA PRO A 60 -11.57 3.01 -13.33
C PRO A 60 -11.47 3.60 -11.91
N ALA A 61 -12.11 4.74 -11.62
CA ALA A 61 -11.95 5.48 -10.37
C ALA A 61 -12.34 4.66 -9.13
N ARG A 62 -13.46 3.93 -9.24
CA ARG A 62 -13.96 3.06 -8.17
C ARG A 62 -12.98 1.95 -7.83
N THR A 63 -12.40 1.32 -8.84
CA THR A 63 -11.44 0.21 -8.70
C THR A 63 -10.16 0.69 -8.02
N ASP A 64 -9.56 1.77 -8.50
CA ASP A 64 -8.31 2.31 -7.96
C ASP A 64 -8.47 2.79 -6.50
N LEU A 65 -9.56 3.50 -6.19
CA LEU A 65 -9.87 3.94 -4.82
C LEU A 65 -10.16 2.75 -3.90
N GLY A 66 -10.94 1.77 -4.38
CA GLY A 66 -11.31 0.58 -3.62
C GLY A 66 -10.12 -0.31 -3.28
N GLU A 67 -9.22 -0.52 -4.25
CA GLU A 67 -8.01 -1.31 -4.05
C GLU A 67 -7.08 -0.68 -3.00
N ILE A 68 -6.84 0.62 -3.11
CA ILE A 68 -5.98 1.34 -2.16
C ILE A 68 -6.61 1.35 -0.77
N ALA A 69 -7.92 1.63 -0.68
CA ALA A 69 -8.65 1.63 0.59
C ALA A 69 -8.58 0.26 1.28
N ARG A 70 -8.91 -0.81 0.54
CA ARG A 70 -8.89 -2.19 1.06
C ARG A 70 -7.49 -2.58 1.55
N LYS A 71 -6.45 -2.20 0.81
CA LYS A 71 -5.07 -2.53 1.19
C LYS A 71 -4.64 -1.85 2.48
N ILE A 72 -5.05 -0.60 2.71
CA ILE A 72 -4.76 0.11 3.97
C ILE A 72 -5.50 -0.55 5.14
N ILE A 73 -6.77 -0.93 4.95
CA ILE A 73 -7.58 -1.58 5.99
C ILE A 73 -6.98 -2.94 6.38
N VAL A 74 -6.78 -3.84 5.42
CA VAL A 74 -6.30 -5.20 5.67
C VAL A 74 -4.93 -5.20 6.35
N VAL A 75 -3.99 -4.39 5.84
CA VAL A 75 -2.65 -4.30 6.42
C VAL A 75 -2.69 -3.58 7.77
N GLY A 76 -3.48 -2.52 7.91
CA GLY A 76 -3.64 -1.79 9.18
C GLY A 76 -4.20 -2.68 10.29
N GLU A 77 -5.28 -3.41 10.03
CA GLU A 77 -5.91 -4.35 10.97
C GLU A 77 -4.96 -5.50 11.33
N SER A 78 -4.29 -6.09 10.35
CA SER A 78 -3.30 -7.16 10.59
C SER A 78 -2.15 -6.71 11.51
N LEU A 79 -1.70 -5.46 11.36
CA LEU A 79 -0.67 -4.89 12.23
C LEU A 79 -1.20 -4.55 13.63
N ILE A 80 -2.43 -4.07 13.75
CA ILE A 80 -3.09 -3.83 15.04
C ILE A 80 -3.18 -5.13 15.83
N ASP A 81 -3.62 -6.21 15.18
CA ASP A 81 -3.73 -7.53 15.80
C ASP A 81 -2.36 -8.10 16.19
N ALA A 82 -1.34 -7.91 15.35
CA ALA A 82 0.01 -8.38 15.63
C ALA A 82 0.72 -7.59 16.75
N LEU A 83 0.49 -6.29 16.85
CA LEU A 83 1.11 -5.42 17.85
C LEU A 83 0.37 -5.44 19.21
N GLY A 84 -0.93 -5.70 19.19
CA GLY A 84 -1.80 -5.67 20.37
C GLY A 84 -2.19 -4.25 20.80
N SER A 85 -3.20 -4.16 21.67
CA SER A 85 -3.83 -2.90 22.08
C SER A 85 -2.94 -1.97 22.91
N GLU A 86 -1.89 -2.51 23.54
CA GLU A 86 -1.00 -1.75 24.42
C GLU A 86 0.16 -1.07 23.67
N HIS A 87 0.37 -1.43 22.39
CA HIS A 87 1.46 -0.88 21.62
C HIS A 87 1.16 0.57 21.18
N PRO A 88 2.10 1.53 21.36
CA PRO A 88 1.86 2.95 21.09
C PRO A 88 1.53 3.24 19.61
N MET A 89 1.93 2.36 18.69
CA MET A 89 1.62 2.51 17.26
C MET A 89 0.22 1.99 16.89
N THR A 90 -0.43 1.21 17.74
CA THR A 90 -1.77 0.66 17.49
C THR A 90 -2.80 1.77 17.36
N GLU A 91 -2.75 2.79 18.24
CA GLU A 91 -3.62 3.97 18.14
C GLU A 91 -3.41 4.73 16.81
N GLN A 92 -2.16 4.84 16.36
CA GLN A 92 -1.84 5.50 15.10
C GLN A 92 -2.37 4.71 13.89
N LEU A 93 -2.24 3.38 13.90
CA LEU A 93 -2.79 2.50 12.88
C LEU A 93 -4.31 2.56 12.84
N CYS A 94 -4.98 2.53 14.01
CA CYS A 94 -6.43 2.70 14.13
C CYS A 94 -6.90 4.04 13.55
N LYS A 95 -6.19 5.14 13.84
CA LYS A 95 -6.52 6.45 13.25
C LYS A 95 -6.36 6.42 11.73
N MET A 96 -5.32 5.76 11.23
CA MET A 96 -5.08 5.65 9.79
C MET A 96 -6.16 4.83 9.07
N THR A 97 -6.58 3.70 9.62
CA THR A 97 -7.68 2.90 9.06
C THR A 97 -9.01 3.66 9.11
N GLN A 98 -9.30 4.37 10.20
CA GLN A 98 -10.49 5.22 10.28
C GLN A 98 -10.49 6.37 9.25
N MET A 99 -9.33 6.97 8.96
CA MET A 99 -9.20 8.01 7.94
C MET A 99 -9.44 7.51 6.51
N VAL A 100 -9.32 6.21 6.24
CA VAL A 100 -9.69 5.64 4.93
C VAL A 100 -11.16 5.87 4.65
N GLY A 101 -12.02 5.56 5.62
CA GLY A 101 -13.47 5.83 5.53
C GLY A 101 -13.71 7.30 5.20
N GLN A 102 -13.17 8.22 6.00
CA GLN A 102 -13.35 9.66 5.78
C GLN A 102 -12.90 10.16 4.40
N ASN A 103 -11.90 9.53 3.78
CA ASN A 103 -11.36 9.95 2.48
C ASN A 103 -12.10 9.34 1.28
N VAL A 104 -12.64 8.13 1.42
CA VAL A 104 -13.25 7.40 0.29
C VAL A 104 -14.76 7.38 0.40
N MET A 105 -15.31 7.36 1.61
CA MET A 105 -16.74 7.24 1.83
C MET A 105 -17.22 7.83 3.17
N SER A 106 -18.18 8.74 3.05
CA SER A 106 -19.41 8.64 3.86
C SER A 106 -20.11 7.31 3.53
N LEU A 107 -19.53 6.18 3.95
CA LEU A 107 -20.13 4.84 3.84
C LEU A 107 -21.45 4.82 4.60
#